data_AF-A0A498AYS8-F1
#
_entry.id   AF-A0A498AYS8-F1
#
_cell.length_a   1.000
_cell.length_b   1.000
_cell.length_c   1.000
_cell.angle_alpha   90.00
_cell.angle_beta   90.00
_cell.angle_gamma   90.00
#
_symmetry.space_group_name_H-M   'P 1'
#
loop_
_entity.id
_entity.type
_entity.pdbx_description
1 polymer ?
#
loop_
_entity_poly.entity_id
_entity_poly.type
_entity_poly.pdbx_seq_one_letter_code
_entity_poly.pdbx_strand_id
1 'polypeptide(L)'
;MRYGTDDEYPFDTDNRAWRRLGDVTSEHFDAIFWNRDLDGRPVLLTLRDIPTGDTITLAVLDSLEIRDPHALLAVHTSGELGAHGPTSGAEAARSHAATLALDSTTLAVTKPVPLHDPAATALPATGWVGLPPDLVPVLRPAPDDARAVVLVLLDRAEGWLAAVGPFPTRAAADRWQPADGPGRAADRLTVPLHPVTIEQAQR
;
A
#
# COMPACT_ATOMS: atom_id res chain seq x y z
N MET A 1 5.73 11.26 -0.79
CA MET A 1 4.46 11.81 -0.27
C MET A 1 4.01 10.80 0.79
N ARG A 2 3.99 11.18 2.07
CA ARG A 2 3.80 10.27 3.22
C ARG A 2 2.35 9.79 3.25
N TYR A 3 2.13 8.48 3.18
CA TYR A 3 0.88 7.86 3.57
C TYR A 3 0.87 7.68 5.08
N GLY A 4 -0.21 8.10 5.74
CA GLY A 4 -0.37 8.05 7.19
C GLY A 4 0.49 9.08 7.92
N THR A 5 -0.08 9.73 8.94
CA THR A 5 0.80 10.21 10.01
C THR A 5 1.34 8.98 10.73
N ASP A 6 2.57 9.05 11.27
CA ASP A 6 3.16 7.98 12.09
C ASP A 6 2.22 7.52 13.23
N ASP A 7 1.19 8.31 13.56
CA ASP A 7 0.19 8.03 14.57
C ASP A 7 -0.70 6.81 14.27
N GLU A 8 -0.90 6.45 12.99
CA GLU A 8 -1.82 5.35 12.63
C GLU A 8 -1.16 3.97 12.80
N TYR A 9 0.17 3.91 12.72
CA TYR A 9 0.98 2.70 12.91
C TYR A 9 2.35 3.08 13.51
N PRO A 10 2.44 3.29 14.84
CA PRO A 10 3.68 3.72 15.46
C PRO A 10 4.76 2.64 15.36
N PHE A 11 6.03 3.05 15.23
CA PHE A 11 7.17 2.14 15.29
C PHE A 11 7.16 1.38 16.62
N ASP A 12 7.01 0.06 16.54
CA ASP A 12 6.92 -0.81 17.71
C ASP A 12 8.33 -1.09 18.26
N THR A 13 8.77 -0.27 19.22
CA THR A 13 10.03 -0.49 19.95
C THR A 13 9.99 -1.74 20.83
N ASP A 14 8.82 -2.29 21.12
CA ASP A 14 8.68 -3.54 21.87
C ASP A 14 8.75 -4.79 20.97
N ASN A 15 8.82 -4.58 19.64
CA ASN A 15 8.99 -5.65 18.68
C ASN A 15 10.24 -6.48 19.02
N ARG A 16 10.09 -7.81 18.99
CA ARG A 16 11.14 -8.76 19.35
C ARG A 16 12.42 -8.58 18.52
N ALA A 17 12.31 -8.25 17.23
CA ALA A 17 13.46 -8.04 16.36
C ALA A 17 14.24 -6.78 16.77
N TRP A 18 13.53 -5.70 17.07
CA TRP A 18 14.14 -4.45 17.54
C TRP A 18 14.84 -4.62 18.88
N ARG A 19 14.19 -5.26 19.85
CA ARG A 19 14.81 -5.57 21.16
C ARG A 19 16.07 -6.41 21.02
N ARG A 20 16.02 -7.46 20.19
CA ARG A 20 17.20 -8.30 19.92
C ARG A 20 18.34 -7.54 19.26
N LEU A 21 18.04 -6.65 18.32
CA LEU A 21 19.06 -5.78 17.73
C LEU A 21 19.69 -4.90 18.81
N GLY A 22 18.88 -4.28 19.66
CA GLY A 22 19.35 -3.47 20.79
C GLY A 22 20.25 -4.25 21.74
N ASP A 23 19.81 -5.44 22.17
CA ASP A 23 20.58 -6.31 23.07
C ASP A 23 21.94 -6.68 22.46
N VAL A 24 21.94 -7.22 21.23
CA VAL A 24 23.16 -7.70 20.55
C VAL A 24 24.13 -6.55 20.26
N THR A 25 23.62 -5.40 19.83
CA THR A 25 24.49 -4.25 19.54
C THR A 25 25.11 -3.66 20.80
N SER A 26 24.37 -3.61 21.90
CA SER A 26 24.86 -3.07 23.19
C SER A 26 25.90 -3.97 23.86
N GLU A 27 25.94 -5.28 23.53
CA GLU A 27 26.99 -6.19 24.01
C GLU A 27 28.37 -5.92 23.40
N HIS A 28 28.40 -5.33 22.20
CA HIS A 28 29.64 -5.19 21.40
C HIS A 28 30.02 -3.74 21.10
N PHE A 29 29.06 -2.81 21.14
CA PHE A 29 29.24 -1.42 20.75
C PHE A 29 28.68 -0.49 21.84
N ASP A 30 29.22 0.74 21.89
CA ASP A 30 28.51 1.86 22.50
C ASP A 30 27.39 2.29 21.53
N ALA A 31 26.16 1.85 21.83
CA ALA A 31 25.00 2.02 20.97
C ALA A 31 24.24 3.31 21.31
N ILE A 32 24.16 4.22 20.34
CA ILE A 32 23.47 5.51 20.45
C ILE A 32 22.24 5.50 19.55
N PHE A 33 21.06 5.58 20.16
CA PHE A 33 19.79 5.69 19.47
C PHE A 33 19.41 7.16 19.30
N TRP A 34 19.21 7.56 18.04
CA TRP A 34 18.72 8.88 17.71
C TRP A 34 17.23 8.82 17.53
N ASN A 35 16.51 9.54 18.37
CA ASN A 35 15.05 9.57 18.33
C ASN A 35 14.59 10.88 17.69
N ARG A 36 13.50 10.81 16.93
CA ARG A 36 12.81 11.97 16.40
C ARG A 36 12.06 12.68 17.54
N ASP A 37 12.27 13.98 17.66
CA ASP A 37 11.74 14.78 18.77
C ASP A 37 10.21 14.76 18.88
N LEU A 38 9.49 14.61 17.75
CA LEU A 38 8.03 14.70 17.71
C LEU A 38 7.34 13.52 18.42
N ASP A 39 7.87 12.31 18.26
CA ASP A 39 7.19 11.07 18.65
C ASP A 39 8.11 10.06 19.36
N GLY A 40 9.39 10.42 19.56
CA GLY A 40 10.38 9.54 20.20
C GLY A 40 10.82 8.37 19.33
N ARG A 41 10.42 8.33 18.05
CA ARG A 41 10.74 7.20 17.16
C ARG A 41 12.23 7.14 16.87
N PRO A 42 12.89 5.96 16.98
CA PRO A 42 14.27 5.80 16.55
C PRO A 42 14.39 5.97 15.03
N VAL A 43 15.26 6.88 14.60
CA VAL A 43 15.52 7.21 13.19
C VAL A 43 16.93 6.83 12.74
N LEU A 44 17.88 6.79 13.67
CA LEU A 44 19.25 6.33 13.42
C LEU A 44 19.74 5.50 14.60
N LEU A 45 20.61 4.54 14.31
CA LEU A 45 21.40 3.81 15.28
C LEU A 45 22.87 4.02 14.95
N THR A 46 23.61 4.67 15.85
CA THR A 46 25.06 4.80 15.75
C THR A 46 25.70 3.76 16.65
N LEU A 47 26.55 2.93 16.07
CA LEU A 47 27.34 1.93 16.77
C LEU A 47 28.79 2.39 16.78
N ARG A 48 29.35 2.56 17.96
CA ARG A 48 30.77 2.88 18.13
C ARG A 48 31.50 1.68 18.71
N ASP A 49 32.51 1.19 17.99
CA ASP A 49 33.37 0.12 18.46
C ASP A 49 34.22 0.63 19.63
N ILE A 50 34.10 -0.01 20.79
CA ILE A 50 34.73 0.46 22.04
C ILE A 50 36.26 0.40 21.95
N PRO A 51 36.87 -0.69 21.42
CA PRO A 51 38.33 -0.79 21.32
C PRO A 51 38.98 0.14 20.29
N THR A 52 38.37 0.32 19.11
CA THR A 52 38.99 1.10 18.02
C THR A 52 38.48 2.54 17.94
N GLY A 53 37.26 2.80 18.42
CA GLY A 53 36.56 4.06 18.25
C GLY A 53 35.89 4.24 16.88
N ASP A 54 35.97 3.24 16.00
CA ASP A 54 35.32 3.27 14.69
C ASP A 54 33.79 3.36 14.86
N THR A 55 33.16 4.11 13.95
CA THR A 55 31.74 4.45 14.08
C THR A 55 30.99 4.09 12.81
N ILE A 56 29.87 3.38 12.95
CA ILE A 56 28.93 3.10 11.86
C ILE A 56 27.57 3.67 12.26
N THR A 57 26.95 4.42 11.37
CA THR A 57 25.58 4.90 11.55
C THR A 57 24.66 4.21 10.57
N LEU A 58 23.60 3.60 11.10
CA LEU A 58 22.57 2.90 10.35
C LEU A 58 21.29 3.73 10.37
N ALA A 59 20.67 3.89 9.21
CA ALA A 59 19.32 4.45 9.14
C ALA A 59 18.30 3.40 9.61
N VAL A 60 17.45 3.78 10.57
CA VAL A 60 16.35 2.94 11.04
C VAL A 60 15.14 3.26 10.19
N LEU A 61 14.93 2.42 9.18
CA LEU A 61 13.76 2.51 8.32
C LEU A 61 12.73 1.52 8.85
N ASP A 62 11.55 2.01 9.19
CA ASP A 62 10.42 1.10 9.35
C ASP A 62 10.04 0.59 7.95
N SER A 63 9.71 -0.69 7.87
CA SER A 63 9.00 -1.26 6.72
C SER A 63 7.75 -0.46 6.31
N LEU A 64 7.19 0.37 7.21
CA LEU A 64 6.10 1.31 6.98
C LEU A 64 6.52 2.61 6.28
N GLU A 65 7.78 3.03 6.38
CA GLU A 65 8.27 4.28 5.77
C GLU A 65 8.55 4.17 4.25
N ILE A 66 8.54 2.94 3.71
CA ILE A 66 8.72 2.64 2.29
C ILE A 66 7.59 1.72 1.84
N ARG A 67 6.36 2.22 1.82
CA ARG A 67 5.29 1.53 1.08
C ARG A 67 4.61 2.60 0.26
N ASP A 68 4.96 2.68 -1.03
CA ASP A 68 3.98 3.13 -2.02
C ASP A 68 2.82 2.13 -1.86
N PRO A 69 1.70 2.49 -1.23
CA PRO A 69 0.65 1.53 -0.96
C PRO A 69 0.09 1.06 -2.30
N HIS A 70 -0.13 -0.24 -2.41
CA HIS A 70 -0.66 -0.85 -3.61
C HIS A 70 -1.87 -1.71 -3.25
N ALA A 71 -2.83 -1.77 -4.16
CA ALA A 71 -3.84 -2.82 -4.16
C ALA A 71 -3.49 -3.82 -5.27
N LEU A 72 -3.86 -5.07 -5.10
CA LEU A 72 -3.97 -6.02 -6.19
C LEU A 72 -5.40 -5.96 -6.72
N LEU A 73 -5.59 -5.44 -7.93
CA LEU A 73 -6.85 -5.58 -8.64
C LEU A 73 -6.98 -6.99 -9.19
N ALA A 74 -8.13 -7.60 -8.98
CA ALA A 74 -8.48 -8.92 -9.44
C ALA A 74 -9.69 -8.84 -10.36
N VAL A 75 -9.50 -9.25 -11.62
CA VAL A 75 -10.56 -9.31 -12.63
C VAL A 75 -10.93 -10.77 -12.82
N HIS A 76 -12.21 -11.07 -12.62
CA HIS A 76 -12.76 -12.40 -12.86
C HIS A 76 -13.20 -12.56 -14.32
N THR A 77 -13.34 -13.79 -14.80
CA THR A 77 -13.77 -14.12 -16.17
C THR A 77 -15.15 -13.56 -16.52
N SER A 78 -15.97 -13.25 -15.51
CA SER A 78 -17.27 -12.60 -15.64
C SER A 78 -17.14 -11.09 -15.96
N GLY A 79 -15.97 -10.47 -15.75
CA GLY A 79 -15.75 -9.02 -15.80
C GLY A 79 -15.86 -8.32 -14.44
N GLU A 80 -16.12 -9.07 -13.35
CA GLU A 80 -16.13 -8.52 -11.99
C GLU A 80 -14.74 -8.11 -11.53
N LEU A 81 -14.65 -6.92 -10.96
CA LEU A 81 -13.44 -6.30 -10.42
C LEU A 81 -13.51 -6.29 -8.90
N GLY A 82 -12.55 -6.94 -8.26
CA GLY A 82 -12.26 -6.88 -6.83
C GLY A 82 -10.90 -6.22 -6.55
N ALA A 83 -10.66 -5.78 -5.32
CA ALA A 83 -9.38 -5.25 -4.87
C ALA A 83 -8.90 -5.96 -3.59
N HIS A 84 -7.59 -6.22 -3.49
CA HIS A 84 -6.97 -6.82 -2.31
C HIS A 84 -5.84 -5.94 -1.79
N GLY A 85 -5.84 -5.64 -0.49
CA GLY A 85 -4.82 -4.82 0.15
C GLY A 85 -5.35 -4.05 1.37
N PRO A 86 -4.68 -2.95 1.77
CA PRO A 86 -3.47 -2.39 1.17
C PRO A 86 -2.25 -3.33 1.31
N THR A 87 -1.37 -3.28 0.32
CA THR A 87 -0.06 -3.93 0.31
C THR A 87 1.02 -2.88 0.08
N SER A 88 2.24 -3.33 -0.12
CA SER A 88 3.41 -2.62 0.36
C SER A 88 4.44 -2.50 -0.72
N GLY A 89 4.02 -1.80 -1.76
CA GLY A 89 4.66 -1.84 -3.06
C GLY A 89 4.05 -2.89 -3.99
N ALA A 90 4.37 -2.75 -5.26
CA ALA A 90 3.86 -3.60 -6.32
C ALA A 90 4.24 -5.07 -6.16
N GLU A 91 5.43 -5.38 -5.63
CA GLU A 91 5.87 -6.77 -5.44
C GLU A 91 5.05 -7.47 -4.36
N ALA A 92 4.81 -6.77 -3.25
CA ALA A 92 3.78 -7.05 -2.23
C ALA A 92 2.47 -7.60 -2.83
N ALA A 93 1.86 -6.76 -3.66
CA ALA A 93 0.62 -7.06 -4.36
C ALA A 93 0.77 -8.25 -5.32
N ARG A 94 1.86 -8.35 -6.09
CA ARG A 94 2.09 -9.45 -7.04
C ARG A 94 2.22 -10.80 -6.35
N SER A 95 2.94 -10.88 -5.23
CA SER A 95 3.06 -12.11 -4.44
C SER A 95 1.68 -12.64 -4.03
N HIS A 96 0.74 -11.74 -3.70
CA HIS A 96 -0.64 -12.12 -3.36
C HIS A 96 -1.43 -12.71 -4.55
N ALA A 97 -1.09 -12.37 -5.79
CA ALA A 97 -1.78 -12.88 -6.98
C ALA A 97 -1.70 -14.40 -7.09
N ALA A 98 -0.57 -14.99 -6.71
CA ALA A 98 -0.38 -16.45 -6.72
C ALA A 98 -1.35 -17.14 -5.74
N THR A 99 -1.49 -16.59 -4.53
CA THR A 99 -2.46 -17.09 -3.54
C THR A 99 -3.89 -16.97 -4.07
N LEU A 100 -4.26 -15.81 -4.62
CA LEU A 100 -5.59 -15.59 -5.15
C LEU A 100 -5.94 -16.53 -6.32
N ALA A 101 -4.97 -16.83 -7.18
CA ALA A 101 -5.13 -17.76 -8.29
C ALA A 101 -5.36 -19.21 -7.83
N LEU A 102 -4.82 -19.60 -6.67
CA LEU A 102 -5.08 -20.92 -6.08
C LEU A 102 -6.49 -21.02 -5.51
N ASP A 103 -7.01 -19.91 -4.96
CA ASP A 103 -8.31 -19.87 -4.28
C ASP A 103 -9.49 -19.58 -5.24
N SER A 104 -9.22 -19.09 -6.45
CA SER A 104 -10.26 -18.70 -7.42
C SER A 104 -10.00 -19.26 -8.82
N THR A 105 -10.84 -20.20 -9.25
CA THR A 105 -10.82 -20.76 -10.61
C THR A 105 -11.38 -19.82 -11.68
N THR A 106 -11.93 -18.67 -11.26
CA THR A 106 -12.54 -17.68 -12.16
C THR A 106 -11.67 -16.44 -12.33
N LEU A 107 -10.47 -16.42 -11.74
CA LEU A 107 -9.56 -15.31 -11.87
C LEU A 107 -8.99 -15.25 -13.30
N ALA A 108 -9.26 -14.16 -14.01
CA ALA A 108 -8.78 -13.95 -15.38
C ALA A 108 -7.46 -13.18 -15.40
N VAL A 109 -7.39 -12.07 -14.67
CA VAL A 109 -6.22 -11.19 -14.64
C VAL A 109 -6.07 -10.56 -13.26
N THR A 110 -4.83 -10.44 -12.80
CA THR A 110 -4.48 -9.64 -11.63
C THR A 110 -3.52 -8.52 -12.01
N LYS A 111 -3.66 -7.35 -11.38
CA LYS A 111 -2.74 -6.24 -11.59
C LYS A 111 -2.45 -5.48 -10.30
N PRO A 112 -1.16 -5.36 -9.90
CA PRO A 112 -0.79 -4.44 -8.82
C PRO A 112 -0.98 -3.01 -9.30
N VAL A 113 -1.61 -2.18 -8.46
CA VAL A 113 -1.89 -0.77 -8.78
C VAL A 113 -1.52 0.11 -7.59
N PRO A 114 -0.89 1.27 -7.83
CA PRO A 114 -0.70 2.26 -6.77
C PRO A 114 -2.06 2.65 -6.20
N LEU A 115 -2.14 2.72 -4.87
CA LEU A 115 -3.35 3.08 -4.15
C LEU A 115 -3.22 4.52 -3.67
N HIS A 116 -3.89 5.44 -4.36
CA HIS A 116 -3.80 6.87 -4.09
C HIS A 116 -4.49 7.28 -2.79
N ASP A 117 -3.89 8.22 -2.05
CA ASP A 117 -4.40 8.74 -0.78
C ASP A 117 -5.77 9.42 -0.97
N PRO A 118 -6.85 8.95 -0.31
CA PRO A 118 -8.16 9.57 -0.41
C PRO A 118 -8.21 11.00 0.16
N ALA A 119 -7.25 11.42 1.00
CA ALA A 119 -7.17 12.80 1.48
C ALA A 119 -6.59 13.77 0.43
N ALA A 120 -5.84 13.26 -0.55
CA ALA A 120 -5.24 14.06 -1.61
C ALA A 120 -6.11 14.02 -2.87
N THR A 121 -6.54 15.17 -3.38
CA THR A 121 -7.34 15.24 -4.62
C THR A 121 -6.49 15.38 -5.88
N ALA A 122 -5.22 15.77 -5.76
CA ALA A 122 -4.29 15.81 -6.88
C ALA A 122 -3.81 14.38 -7.21
N LEU A 123 -4.25 13.85 -8.35
CA LEU A 123 -3.89 12.51 -8.80
C LEU A 123 -2.75 12.59 -9.84
N PRO A 124 -1.52 12.16 -9.51
CA PRO A 124 -0.38 12.25 -10.43
C PRO A 124 -0.55 11.29 -11.61
N ALA A 125 0.10 11.60 -12.74
CA ALA A 125 0.10 10.73 -13.93
C ALA A 125 0.62 9.31 -13.63
N THR A 126 1.55 9.18 -12.68
CA THR A 126 2.10 7.89 -12.21
C THR A 126 1.09 7.01 -11.48
N GLY A 127 -0.05 7.57 -11.03
CA GLY A 127 -1.15 6.81 -10.44
C GLY A 127 -2.03 6.09 -11.48
N TRP A 128 -1.87 6.41 -12.77
CA TRP A 128 -2.61 5.77 -13.85
C TRP A 128 -1.85 4.58 -14.42
N VAL A 129 -2.52 3.44 -14.52
CA VAL A 129 -1.96 2.20 -15.06
C VAL A 129 -2.78 1.75 -16.25
N GLY A 130 -2.11 1.31 -17.32
CA GLY A 130 -2.77 0.79 -18.51
C GLY A 130 -3.48 -0.53 -18.27
N LEU A 131 -4.57 -0.79 -18.97
CA LEU A 131 -5.31 -2.05 -18.99
C LEU A 131 -5.16 -2.76 -20.33
N PRO A 132 -5.24 -4.10 -20.36
CA PRO A 132 -5.51 -4.84 -21.58
C PRO A 132 -6.80 -4.34 -22.26
N PRO A 133 -6.79 -4.03 -23.58
CA PRO A 133 -7.92 -3.41 -24.27
C PRO A 133 -9.23 -4.23 -24.22
N ASP A 134 -9.10 -5.55 -24.14
CA ASP A 134 -10.20 -6.51 -24.04
C ASP A 134 -10.94 -6.48 -22.69
N LEU A 135 -10.26 -6.06 -21.62
CA LEU A 135 -10.88 -5.95 -20.30
C LEU A 135 -11.66 -4.65 -20.12
N VAL A 136 -11.18 -3.55 -20.70
CA VAL A 136 -11.77 -2.21 -20.56
C VAL A 136 -13.30 -2.18 -20.73
N PRO A 137 -13.93 -2.81 -21.75
CA PRO A 137 -15.38 -2.74 -21.94
C PRO A 137 -16.20 -3.56 -20.92
N VAL A 138 -15.63 -4.60 -20.31
CA VAL A 138 -16.38 -5.56 -19.51
C VAL A 138 -16.30 -5.34 -17.99
N LEU A 139 -15.39 -4.46 -17.54
CA LEU A 139 -15.18 -4.20 -16.13
C LEU A 139 -16.44 -3.65 -15.45
N ARG A 140 -16.81 -4.30 -14.35
CA ARG A 140 -17.85 -3.87 -13.41
C ARG A 140 -17.41 -4.18 -11.97
N PRO A 141 -17.83 -3.39 -10.97
CA PRO A 141 -17.48 -3.68 -9.58
C PRO A 141 -18.07 -5.02 -9.16
N ALA A 142 -17.29 -5.80 -8.41
CA ALA A 142 -17.81 -6.95 -7.69
C ALA A 142 -18.91 -6.52 -6.69
N PRO A 143 -19.89 -7.40 -6.38
CA PRO A 143 -20.91 -7.12 -5.38
C PRO A 143 -20.27 -6.80 -4.01
N ASP A 144 -20.91 -5.89 -3.29
CA ASP A 144 -20.38 -5.27 -2.07
C ASP A 144 -20.58 -6.19 -0.85
N ASP A 145 -19.48 -6.73 -0.32
CA ASP A 145 -19.46 -7.53 0.92
C ASP A 145 -18.32 -7.14 1.88
N ALA A 146 -17.53 -6.13 1.53
CA ALA A 146 -16.32 -5.75 2.24
C ALA A 146 -16.52 -4.58 3.21
N ARG A 147 -15.72 -4.54 4.28
CA ARG A 147 -15.75 -3.47 5.29
C ARG A 147 -15.12 -2.16 4.81
N ALA A 148 -14.31 -2.21 3.75
CA ALA A 148 -13.66 -1.07 3.13
C ALA A 148 -13.78 -1.18 1.61
N VAL A 149 -13.65 -0.04 0.92
CA VAL A 149 -13.78 0.02 -0.53
C VAL A 149 -12.64 0.84 -1.15
N VAL A 150 -12.38 0.59 -2.43
CA VAL A 150 -11.49 1.39 -3.28
C VAL A 150 -12.33 2.02 -4.39
N LEU A 151 -12.09 3.30 -4.66
CA LEU A 151 -12.61 3.95 -5.85
C LEU A 151 -11.63 3.70 -7.00
N VAL A 152 -12.10 3.01 -8.04
CA VAL A 152 -11.39 2.84 -9.29
C VAL A 152 -11.92 3.84 -10.30
N LEU A 153 -11.05 4.73 -10.78
CA LEU A 153 -11.31 5.61 -11.91
C LEU A 153 -10.89 4.88 -13.17
N LEU A 154 -11.80 4.66 -14.12
CA LEU A 154 -11.56 3.93 -15.36
C LEU A 154 -11.75 4.85 -16.56
N ASP A 155 -10.64 5.23 -17.19
CA ASP A 155 -10.63 5.94 -18.47
C ASP A 155 -10.75 4.91 -19.60
N ARG A 156 -11.98 4.70 -20.08
CA ARG A 156 -12.23 3.68 -21.13
C ARG A 156 -11.70 4.07 -22.50
N ALA A 157 -11.56 5.36 -22.77
CA ALA A 157 -11.10 5.85 -24.06
C ALA A 157 -9.61 5.53 -24.24
N GLU A 158 -8.81 5.79 -23.20
CA GLU A 158 -7.37 5.56 -23.20
C GLU A 158 -7.00 4.15 -22.66
N GLY A 159 -7.96 3.45 -22.05
CA GLY A 159 -7.77 2.14 -21.45
C GLY A 159 -6.90 2.18 -20.19
N TRP A 160 -7.03 3.23 -19.38
CA TRP A 160 -6.24 3.42 -18.16
C TRP A 160 -7.13 3.37 -16.93
N LEU A 161 -6.56 3.00 -15.79
CA LEU A 161 -7.24 3.11 -14.51
C LEU A 161 -6.35 3.73 -13.44
N ALA A 162 -6.98 4.28 -12.40
CA ALA A 162 -6.33 4.64 -11.14
C ALA A 162 -7.16 4.12 -9.97
N ALA A 163 -6.51 3.81 -8.85
CA ALA A 163 -7.17 3.36 -7.63
C ALA A 163 -6.95 4.39 -6.52
N VAL A 164 -8.01 4.71 -5.77
CA VAL A 164 -8.00 5.65 -4.65
C VAL A 164 -8.62 4.98 -3.43
N GLY A 165 -7.98 5.09 -2.27
CA GLY A 165 -8.49 4.53 -1.02
C GLY A 165 -7.38 4.09 -0.07
N PRO A 166 -7.71 3.29 0.96
CA PRO A 166 -9.03 2.75 1.25
C PRO A 166 -10.03 3.82 1.71
N PHE A 167 -11.31 3.63 1.39
CA PHE A 167 -12.41 4.39 1.98
C PHE A 167 -13.17 3.52 2.99
N PRO A 168 -13.64 4.11 4.11
CA PRO A 168 -14.39 3.38 5.12
C PRO A 168 -15.81 3.02 4.69
N THR A 169 -16.35 3.70 3.67
CA THR A 169 -17.70 3.46 3.15
C THR A 169 -17.78 3.79 1.66
N ARG A 170 -18.72 3.15 0.96
CA ARG A 170 -19.10 3.50 -0.41
C ARG A 170 -19.47 4.98 -0.57
N ALA A 171 -20.24 5.53 0.37
CA ALA A 171 -20.63 6.93 0.33
C ALA A 171 -19.44 7.91 0.50
N ALA A 172 -18.34 7.50 1.13
CA ALA A 172 -17.12 8.30 1.18
C ALA A 172 -16.38 8.26 -0.17
N ALA A 173 -16.26 7.08 -0.78
CA ALA A 173 -15.67 6.92 -2.10
C ALA A 173 -16.44 7.70 -3.19
N ASP A 174 -17.77 7.64 -3.17
CA ASP A 174 -18.62 8.30 -4.17
C ASP A 174 -18.50 9.84 -4.11
N ARG A 175 -18.18 10.41 -2.94
CA ARG A 175 -17.99 11.86 -2.74
C ARG A 175 -16.61 12.36 -3.15
N TRP A 176 -15.61 11.49 -3.23
CA TRP A 176 -14.25 11.89 -3.57
C TRP A 176 -14.15 12.34 -5.04
N GLN A 177 -13.44 13.43 -5.32
CA GLN A 177 -13.23 13.92 -6.69
C GLN A 177 -11.79 14.39 -6.88
N PRO A 178 -11.19 14.18 -8.07
CA PRO A 178 -9.87 14.72 -8.36
C PRO A 178 -9.91 16.26 -8.47
N ALA A 179 -8.80 16.92 -8.15
CA ALA A 179 -8.67 18.38 -8.13
C ALA A 179 -8.84 19.02 -9.51
N ASP A 180 -8.49 18.30 -10.57
CA ASP A 180 -8.67 18.72 -11.97
C ASP A 180 -10.16 18.70 -12.41
N GLY A 181 -11.06 18.48 -11.44
CA GLY A 181 -12.50 18.42 -11.63
C GLY A 181 -12.95 17.12 -12.30
N PRO A 182 -14.23 17.02 -12.72
CA PRO A 182 -14.73 15.89 -13.52
C PRO A 182 -14.10 15.82 -14.93
N GLY A 183 -13.00 16.54 -15.18
CA GLY A 183 -12.40 16.79 -16.50
C GLY A 183 -11.72 15.58 -17.15
N ARG A 184 -11.52 14.49 -16.43
CA ARG A 184 -11.21 13.20 -17.03
C ARG A 184 -12.49 12.38 -17.05
N ALA A 185 -13.01 12.07 -18.24
CA ALA A 185 -14.18 11.23 -18.44
C ALA A 185 -13.87 9.78 -18.04
N ALA A 186 -13.71 9.55 -16.74
CA ALA A 186 -13.45 8.26 -16.16
C ALA A 186 -14.72 7.74 -15.51
N ASP A 187 -15.07 6.51 -15.85
CA ASP A 187 -16.07 5.76 -15.11
C ASP A 187 -15.59 5.59 -13.66
N ARG A 188 -16.54 5.61 -12.73
CA ARG A 188 -16.25 5.51 -11.31
C ARG A 188 -16.80 4.19 -10.80
N LEU A 189 -15.91 3.28 -10.44
CA LEU A 189 -16.25 1.95 -9.96
C LEU A 189 -15.84 1.87 -8.48
N THR A 190 -16.81 1.78 -7.58
CA THR A 190 -16.55 1.52 -6.16
C THR A 190 -16.48 0.02 -5.96
N VAL A 191 -15.31 -0.48 -5.56
CA VAL A 191 -14.94 -1.88 -5.53
C VAL A 191 -14.65 -2.32 -4.09
N PRO A 192 -15.11 -3.50 -3.64
CA PRO A 192 -14.76 -4.03 -2.32
C PRO A 192 -13.24 -4.20 -2.17
N LEU A 193 -12.70 -3.80 -1.01
CA LEU A 193 -11.31 -4.01 -0.64
C LEU A 193 -11.20 -5.13 0.39
N HIS A 194 -10.68 -6.27 -0.06
CA HIS A 194 -10.44 -7.42 0.80
C HIS A 194 -9.07 -7.30 1.49
N PRO A 195 -8.99 -7.51 2.82
CA PRO A 195 -7.72 -7.42 3.53
C PRO A 195 -6.78 -8.55 3.11
N VAL A 196 -5.50 -8.23 2.99
CA VAL A 196 -4.42 -9.23 2.84
C VAL A 196 -3.83 -9.47 4.23
N THR A 197 -3.72 -10.72 4.67
CA THR A 197 -3.21 -11.02 6.02
C THR A 197 -1.73 -10.64 6.16
N ILE A 198 -1.29 -10.29 7.37
CA ILE A 198 0.08 -9.78 7.65
C ILE A 198 1.18 -10.77 7.20
N GLU A 199 0.94 -12.08 7.31
CA GLU A 199 1.87 -13.12 6.80
C GLU A 199 2.03 -13.10 5.27
N GLN A 200 1.05 -12.56 4.55
CA GLN A 200 1.01 -12.45 3.09
C GLN A 200 1.54 -11.09 2.59
N ALA A 201 1.56 -10.06 3.44
CA ALA A 201 2.05 -8.71 3.11
C ALA A 201 3.56 -8.51 3.38
N GLN A 202 4.26 -9.54 3.87
CA GLN A 202 5.66 -9.53 4.30
C GLN A 202 6.58 -10.50 3.50
N ARG A 203 6.04 -11.24 2.53
CA ARG A 203 6.82 -12.11 1.62
C ARG A 203 6.98 -11.48 0.25
#